data_AF-A0A8T4NX50-F1
#
_entry.id   AF-A0A8T4NX50-F1
#
_cell.length_a   1.000
_cell.length_b   1.000
_cell.length_c   1.000
_cell.angle_alpha   90.00
_cell.angle_beta   90.00
_cell.angle_gamma   90.00
#
_symmetry.space_group_name_H-M   'P 1'
#
loop_
_entity.id
_entity.type
_entity.pdbx_description
1 polymer ?
#
loop_
_entity_poly.entity_id
_entity_poly.type
_entity_poly.pdbx_seq_one_letter_code
_entity_poly.pdbx_strand_id
1 'polypeptide(L)'
;MTYSSPMNSMSAYGWQESQNEMICSTNLGEIIQSLKESVRLQNRVFYPQRILRGLINFKIEDEDELDKGKQKKYLELILDSMDLCKEVYATKFYDKKLEDFDNKLKLYCQDINIGEIPLTRRKIIEESDYFTWEATHPLKNQITAEAISQFSRMLMIPIAHGSLRAATDIFLRYKDMKPESDSVIYPVRFSTDKFKDRTLRLNEIEEEYLEKEAKRRRVVIFDEDVDSGETLTKAVRFFENLLEKQVDIAANLYRKKGESNSYSGIIPRKILRTNFRRKL
;
A
#
# COMPACT_ATOMS: atom_id res chain seq x y z
N MET A 1 9.38 15.55 13.72
CA MET A 1 9.45 15.82 12.26
C MET A 1 8.02 16.00 11.78
N THR A 2 7.68 17.11 11.12
CA THR A 2 6.31 17.38 10.66
C THR A 2 6.11 16.88 9.23
N TYR A 3 5.16 15.99 9.01
CA TYR A 3 4.74 15.52 7.69
C TYR A 3 3.57 16.39 7.21
N SER A 4 3.81 17.33 6.32
CA SER A 4 2.72 18.00 5.60
C SER A 4 2.23 17.08 4.49
N SER A 5 1.08 16.41 4.67
CA SER A 5 0.53 15.52 3.63
C SER A 5 0.41 16.31 2.30
N PRO A 6 1.12 15.91 1.23
CA PRO A 6 0.98 16.49 -0.10
C PRO A 6 -0.45 16.44 -0.63
N MET A 7 -1.28 15.52 -0.11
CA MET A 7 -2.70 15.46 -0.45
C MET A 7 -3.48 16.68 0.04
N ASN A 8 -3.05 17.33 1.14
CA ASN A 8 -3.62 18.60 1.57
C ASN A 8 -3.30 19.70 0.52
N SER A 9 -2.08 19.72 -0.02
CA SER A 9 -1.68 20.63 -1.10
C SER A 9 -2.40 20.33 -2.42
N MET A 10 -2.67 19.07 -2.74
CA MET A 10 -3.47 18.70 -3.91
C MET A 10 -4.95 19.06 -3.78
N SER A 11 -5.51 19.02 -2.56
CA SER A 11 -6.91 19.43 -2.34
C SER A 11 -7.14 20.92 -2.66
N ALA A 12 -6.10 21.75 -2.54
CA ALA A 12 -6.13 23.16 -2.91
C ALA A 12 -6.01 23.41 -4.43
N TYR A 13 -5.47 22.46 -5.20
CA TYR A 13 -5.10 22.63 -6.62
C TYR A 13 -5.76 21.63 -7.58
N GLY A 14 -6.88 21.00 -7.19
CA GLY A 14 -7.69 20.20 -8.13
C GLY A 14 -7.62 18.69 -7.93
N TRP A 15 -8.05 18.21 -6.76
CA TRP A 15 -8.33 16.78 -6.52
C TRP A 15 -9.19 16.16 -7.64
N GLN A 16 -10.12 16.91 -8.23
CA GLN A 16 -10.93 16.43 -9.36
C GLN A 16 -10.12 16.36 -10.68
N GLU A 17 -9.16 17.25 -10.92
CA GLU A 17 -8.35 17.25 -12.15
C GLU A 17 -7.38 16.06 -12.22
N SER A 18 -6.95 15.54 -11.06
CA SER A 18 -6.09 14.34 -10.97
C SER A 18 -6.79 13.01 -11.29
N GLN A 19 -8.11 12.99 -11.51
CA GLN A 19 -8.82 11.76 -11.88
C GLN A 19 -8.38 11.21 -13.24
N ASN A 20 -8.02 12.09 -14.19
CA ASN A 20 -7.54 11.68 -15.51
C ASN A 20 -6.14 11.05 -15.47
N GLU A 21 -5.35 11.33 -14.43
CA GLU A 21 -4.04 10.72 -14.23
C GLU A 21 -4.14 9.30 -13.65
N MET A 22 -5.34 8.80 -13.33
CA MET A 22 -5.52 7.47 -12.74
C MET A 22 -5.16 6.33 -13.69
N ILE A 23 -5.42 6.50 -14.99
CA ILE A 23 -5.08 5.48 -15.97
C ILE A 23 -3.57 5.52 -16.16
N CYS A 24 -2.92 4.40 -15.90
CA CYS A 24 -1.49 4.24 -16.08
C CYS A 24 -1.20 3.02 -16.93
N SER A 25 -0.38 3.21 -17.96
CA SER A 25 0.20 2.13 -18.77
C SER A 25 1.62 2.54 -19.09
N THR A 26 2.51 2.29 -18.14
CA THR A 26 3.92 2.73 -18.17
C THR A 26 4.80 1.60 -17.63
N ASN A 27 6.12 1.76 -17.60
CA ASN A 27 7.04 0.84 -16.91
C ASN A 27 7.83 1.54 -15.79
N LEU A 28 8.56 0.77 -14.98
CA LEU A 28 9.35 1.33 -13.88
C LEU A 28 10.40 2.34 -14.38
N GLY A 29 11.04 2.09 -15.52
CA GLY A 29 12.05 2.99 -16.09
C GLY A 29 11.45 4.35 -16.46
N GLU A 30 10.31 4.36 -17.14
CA GLU A 30 9.55 5.56 -17.50
C GLU A 30 9.06 6.32 -16.27
N ILE A 31 8.57 5.61 -15.25
CA ILE A 31 8.17 6.23 -13.97
C ILE A 31 9.35 6.92 -13.31
N ILE A 32 10.50 6.24 -13.18
CA ILE A 32 11.69 6.79 -12.54
C ILE A 32 12.19 8.01 -13.33
N GLN A 33 12.25 7.91 -14.66
CA GLN A 33 12.67 9.03 -15.50
C GLN A 33 11.73 10.23 -15.32
N SER A 34 10.43 9.98 -15.36
CA SER A 34 9.42 11.02 -15.11
C SER A 34 9.54 11.63 -13.73
N LEU A 35 9.90 10.86 -12.70
CA LEU A 35 10.11 11.37 -11.35
C LEU A 35 11.36 12.26 -11.24
N LYS A 36 12.41 11.96 -12.00
CA LYS A 36 13.63 12.78 -12.07
C LYS A 36 13.41 14.10 -12.81
N GLU A 37 12.60 14.07 -13.87
CA GLU A 37 12.34 15.23 -14.71
C GLU A 37 11.19 16.11 -14.21
N SER A 38 10.28 15.55 -13.39
CA SER A 38 9.04 16.24 -13.05
C SER A 38 9.19 17.23 -11.89
N VAL A 39 8.79 18.46 -12.20
CA VAL A 39 8.46 19.51 -11.22
C VAL A 39 7.02 19.41 -10.71
N ARG A 40 6.18 18.54 -11.29
CA ARG A 40 4.76 18.42 -10.92
C ARG A 40 4.60 17.61 -9.63
N LEU A 41 3.87 18.19 -8.67
CA LEU A 41 3.60 17.56 -7.38
C LEU A 41 2.82 16.24 -7.55
N GLN A 42 1.91 16.15 -8.51
CA GLN A 42 1.08 14.97 -8.76
C GLN A 42 1.94 13.74 -9.08
N ASN A 43 2.92 13.88 -9.98
CA ASN A 43 3.85 12.79 -10.29
C ASN A 43 4.60 12.34 -9.04
N ARG A 44 5.10 13.29 -8.24
CA ARG A 44 5.80 12.98 -6.99
C ARG A 44 4.91 12.22 -6.02
N VAL A 45 3.63 12.58 -5.93
CA VAL A 45 2.67 11.94 -5.02
C VAL A 45 2.22 10.56 -5.49
N PHE A 46 2.02 10.34 -6.79
CA PHE A 46 1.38 9.11 -7.30
C PHE A 46 2.33 8.05 -7.83
N TYR A 47 3.49 8.44 -8.36
CA TYR A 47 4.38 7.52 -9.04
C TYR A 47 5.12 6.58 -8.08
N PRO A 48 5.50 6.99 -6.85
CA PRO A 48 6.10 6.07 -5.87
C PRO A 48 5.21 4.85 -5.56
N GLN A 49 3.90 5.03 -5.40
CA GLN A 49 2.99 3.90 -5.17
C GLN A 49 2.83 3.03 -6.41
N ARG A 50 3.03 3.59 -7.62
CA ARG A 50 3.09 2.81 -8.86
C ARG A 50 4.34 1.97 -8.95
N ILE A 51 5.49 2.48 -8.50
CA ILE A 51 6.73 1.69 -8.36
C ILE A 51 6.44 0.48 -7.47
N LEU A 52 5.90 0.73 -6.27
CA LEU A 52 5.53 -0.32 -5.32
C LEU A 52 4.56 -1.35 -5.91
N ARG A 53 3.53 -0.90 -6.62
CA ARG A 53 2.57 -1.78 -7.33
C ARG A 53 3.27 -2.64 -8.37
N GLY A 54 4.14 -2.06 -9.19
CA GLY A 54 4.92 -2.77 -10.20
C GLY A 54 5.76 -3.86 -9.57
N LEU A 55 6.48 -3.52 -8.49
CA LEU A 55 7.26 -4.50 -7.74
C LEU A 55 6.39 -5.64 -7.20
N ILE A 56 5.28 -5.34 -6.52
CA ILE A 56 4.40 -6.40 -6.02
C ILE A 56 3.92 -7.33 -7.16
N ASN A 57 3.59 -6.80 -8.33
CA ASN A 57 3.18 -7.61 -9.47
C ASN A 57 4.30 -8.48 -10.01
N PHE A 58 5.47 -7.90 -10.27
CA PHE A 58 6.58 -8.65 -10.85
C PHE A 58 7.05 -9.77 -9.93
N LYS A 59 7.05 -9.55 -8.61
CA LYS A 59 7.32 -10.61 -7.63
C LYS A 59 6.43 -11.83 -7.83
N ILE A 60 5.14 -11.59 -8.05
CA ILE A 60 4.11 -12.63 -8.14
C ILE A 60 4.16 -13.32 -9.49
N GLU A 61 4.39 -12.56 -10.56
CA GLU A 61 4.54 -13.09 -11.91
C GLU A 61 5.77 -13.98 -12.05
N ASP A 62 6.84 -13.66 -11.31
CA ASP A 62 8.14 -14.35 -11.39
C ASP A 62 8.43 -15.25 -10.18
N GLU A 63 7.44 -15.52 -9.33
CA GLU A 63 7.66 -16.17 -8.01
C GLU A 63 8.45 -17.49 -8.12
N ASP A 64 8.15 -18.30 -9.15
CA ASP A 64 8.80 -19.58 -9.41
C ASP A 64 10.28 -19.46 -9.85
N GLU A 65 10.69 -18.28 -10.34
CA GLU A 65 12.08 -18.01 -10.79
C GLU A 65 12.98 -17.44 -9.66
N LEU A 66 12.38 -17.12 -8.51
CA LEU A 66 13.07 -16.47 -7.39
C LEU A 66 13.54 -17.50 -6.36
N ASP A 67 14.84 -17.79 -6.36
CA ASP A 67 15.48 -18.46 -5.22
C ASP A 67 15.43 -17.58 -3.96
N LYS A 68 15.73 -18.17 -2.79
CA LYS A 68 15.70 -17.46 -1.50
C LYS A 68 16.58 -16.20 -1.46
N GLY A 69 17.71 -16.19 -2.16
CA GLY A 69 18.59 -15.03 -2.24
C GLY A 69 17.93 -13.88 -3.02
N LYS A 70 17.29 -14.19 -4.15
CA LYS A 70 16.54 -13.23 -4.95
C LYS A 70 15.29 -12.72 -4.23
N GLN A 71 14.54 -13.61 -3.57
CA GLN A 71 13.36 -13.23 -2.77
C GLN A 71 13.73 -12.22 -1.67
N LYS A 72 14.88 -12.40 -1.00
CA LYS A 72 15.37 -11.44 0.00
C LYS A 72 15.68 -10.07 -0.60
N LYS A 73 16.39 -10.04 -1.74
CA LYS A 73 16.64 -8.79 -2.46
C LYS A 73 15.33 -8.12 -2.91
N TYR A 74 14.32 -8.91 -3.27
CA TYR A 74 13.00 -8.42 -3.63
C TYR A 74 12.32 -7.71 -2.46
N LEU A 75 12.33 -8.33 -1.28
CA LEU A 75 11.84 -7.74 -0.05
C LEU A 75 12.55 -6.40 0.23
N GLU A 76 13.88 -6.36 0.13
CA GLU A 76 14.66 -5.13 0.31
C GLU A 76 14.22 -4.03 -0.68
N LEU A 77 13.98 -4.37 -1.94
CA LEU A 77 13.52 -3.43 -2.96
C LEU A 77 12.10 -2.90 -2.70
N ILE A 78 11.19 -3.74 -2.19
CA ILE A 78 9.86 -3.31 -1.74
C ILE A 78 9.99 -2.34 -0.57
N LEU A 79 10.83 -2.66 0.42
CA LEU A 79 11.05 -1.81 1.59
C LEU A 79 11.67 -0.45 1.21
N ASP A 80 12.65 -0.45 0.30
CA ASP A 80 13.24 0.78 -0.23
C ASP A 80 12.21 1.64 -1.00
N SER A 81 11.34 1.00 -1.78
CA SER A 81 10.22 1.68 -2.47
C SER A 81 9.20 2.26 -1.48
N MET A 82 8.93 1.55 -0.38
CA MET A 82 8.10 2.08 0.71
C MET A 82 8.74 3.30 1.37
N ASP A 83 10.05 3.31 1.56
CA ASP A 83 10.76 4.46 2.10
C ASP A 83 10.75 5.64 1.12
N LEU A 84 10.88 5.38 -0.18
CA LEU A 84 10.68 6.40 -1.21
C LEU A 84 9.27 7.04 -1.11
N CYS A 85 8.24 6.21 -0.95
CA CYS A 85 6.86 6.70 -0.74
C CYS A 85 6.75 7.60 0.49
N LYS A 86 7.45 7.30 1.59
CA LYS A 86 7.42 8.11 2.82
C LYS A 86 8.13 9.46 2.66
N GLU A 87 9.26 9.48 1.96
CA GLU A 87 10.09 10.69 1.78
C GLU A 87 9.39 11.76 0.94
N VAL A 88 8.65 11.35 -0.09
CA VAL A 88 7.80 12.22 -0.93
C VAL A 88 6.89 13.09 -0.06
N TYR A 89 6.31 12.49 0.97
CA TYR A 89 5.37 13.15 1.87
C TYR A 89 6.05 13.93 2.99
N ALA A 90 7.33 13.66 3.26
CA ALA A 90 8.12 14.40 4.24
C ALA A 90 8.67 15.73 3.67
N THR A 91 8.43 16.04 2.39
CA THR A 91 8.96 17.20 1.64
C THR A 91 10.50 17.33 1.67
N LYS A 92 11.21 16.25 2.02
CA LYS A 92 12.68 16.20 2.15
C LYS A 92 13.32 15.55 0.94
N PHE A 93 14.59 15.94 0.68
CA PHE A 93 15.64 15.29 -0.13
C PHE A 93 15.21 14.12 -1.03
N TYR A 94 14.21 14.35 -1.88
CA TYR A 94 13.60 13.33 -2.71
C TYR A 94 14.57 12.82 -3.77
N ASP A 95 15.37 13.72 -4.34
CA ASP A 95 16.23 13.43 -5.49
C ASP A 95 17.32 12.40 -5.14
N LYS A 96 17.99 12.54 -3.99
CA LYS A 96 19.03 11.58 -3.57
C LYS A 96 18.44 10.20 -3.31
N LYS A 97 17.29 10.13 -2.63
CA LYS A 97 16.62 8.85 -2.35
C LYS A 97 16.14 8.16 -3.62
N LEU A 98 15.61 8.92 -4.57
CA LEU A 98 15.23 8.43 -5.88
C LEU A 98 16.45 7.93 -6.67
N GLU A 99 17.57 8.63 -6.61
CA GLU A 99 18.84 8.22 -7.23
C GLU A 99 19.38 6.93 -6.59
N ASP A 100 19.42 6.85 -5.26
CA ASP A 100 19.82 5.66 -4.52
C ASP A 100 18.93 4.45 -4.90
N PHE A 101 17.61 4.66 -4.97
CA PHE A 101 16.64 3.65 -5.39
C PHE A 101 16.87 3.20 -6.84
N ASP A 102 17.04 4.13 -7.78
CA ASP A 102 17.30 3.83 -9.19
C ASP A 102 18.60 3.02 -9.37
N ASN A 103 19.66 3.39 -8.64
CA ASN A 103 20.91 2.64 -8.64
C ASN A 103 20.71 1.21 -8.11
N LYS A 104 20.01 1.04 -6.99
CA LYS A 104 19.66 -0.29 -6.46
C LYS A 104 18.81 -1.10 -7.43
N LEU A 105 17.81 -0.49 -8.06
CA LEU A 105 16.96 -1.15 -9.06
C LEU A 105 17.78 -1.63 -10.25
N LYS A 106 18.71 -0.81 -10.75
CA LYS A 106 19.63 -1.18 -11.84
C LYS A 106 20.52 -2.35 -11.45
N LEU A 107 21.12 -2.31 -10.26
CA LEU A 107 21.93 -3.41 -9.73
C LEU A 107 21.10 -4.70 -9.60
N TYR A 108 19.88 -4.58 -9.08
CA TYR A 108 18.94 -5.71 -8.99
C TYR A 108 18.63 -6.31 -10.36
N CYS A 109 18.36 -5.48 -11.37
CA CYS A 109 18.10 -5.94 -12.74
C CYS A 109 19.32 -6.59 -13.41
N GLN A 110 20.54 -6.19 -13.02
CA GLN A 110 21.78 -6.82 -13.50
C GLN A 110 22.02 -8.16 -12.83
N ASP A 111 21.80 -8.24 -11.52
CA ASP A 111 22.02 -9.44 -10.72
C ASP A 111 21.03 -10.54 -11.05
N ILE A 112 19.82 -10.17 -11.47
CA ILE A 112 18.71 -11.09 -11.61
C ILE A 112 18.12 -10.89 -13.00
N ASN A 113 18.62 -11.69 -13.93
CA ASN A 113 18.08 -11.84 -15.27
C ASN A 113 16.73 -12.58 -15.16
N ILE A 114 15.69 -11.93 -14.63
CA ILE A 114 14.35 -12.50 -14.42
C ILE A 114 13.51 -12.33 -15.69
N GLY A 115 13.16 -13.45 -16.33
CA GLY A 115 12.41 -13.50 -17.59
C GLY A 115 13.09 -12.87 -18.82
N GLU A 116 12.36 -12.85 -19.95
CA GLU A 116 12.83 -12.28 -21.24
C GLU A 116 12.83 -10.74 -21.27
N ILE A 117 12.04 -10.11 -20.40
CA ILE A 117 11.84 -8.65 -20.36
C ILE A 117 12.34 -8.10 -19.01
N PRO A 118 13.34 -7.20 -19.02
CA PRO A 118 13.85 -6.56 -17.80
C PRO A 118 12.74 -5.94 -16.96
N LEU A 119 12.87 -6.03 -15.63
CA LEU A 119 11.94 -5.45 -14.65
C LEU A 119 11.60 -3.98 -14.96
N THR A 120 12.58 -3.22 -15.43
CA THR A 120 12.42 -1.80 -15.82
C THR A 120 11.54 -1.57 -17.03
N ARG A 121 11.30 -2.57 -17.88
CA ARG A 121 10.54 -2.49 -19.13
C ARG A 121 9.15 -3.13 -19.06
N ARG A 122 8.87 -3.94 -18.03
CA ARG A 122 7.56 -4.55 -17.84
C ARG A 122 6.51 -3.49 -17.52
N LYS A 123 5.31 -3.66 -18.09
CA LYS A 123 4.23 -2.68 -17.95
C LYS A 123 3.53 -2.79 -16.61
N ILE A 124 3.27 -1.63 -16.02
CA ILE A 124 2.42 -1.41 -14.87
C ILE A 124 1.11 -0.85 -15.40
N ILE A 125 0.04 -1.62 -15.22
CA ILE A 125 -1.31 -1.26 -15.67
C ILE A 125 -2.15 -0.90 -14.46
N GLU A 126 -2.72 0.31 -14.49
CA GLU A 126 -3.68 0.83 -13.54
C GLU A 126 -4.89 1.37 -14.30
N GLU A 127 -6.06 0.79 -14.05
CA GLU A 127 -7.32 1.23 -14.64
C GLU A 127 -7.99 2.30 -13.75
N SER A 128 -8.92 3.04 -14.34
CA SER A 128 -9.73 4.01 -13.58
C SER A 128 -10.66 3.28 -12.61
N ASP A 129 -10.61 3.66 -11.34
CA ASP A 129 -11.43 3.11 -10.26
C ASP A 129 -11.94 4.25 -9.38
N TYR A 130 -13.14 4.74 -9.70
CA TYR A 130 -13.76 5.85 -8.98
C TYR A 130 -13.88 5.59 -7.47
N PHE A 131 -14.17 4.35 -7.05
CA PHE A 131 -14.33 4.00 -5.64
C PHE A 131 -13.00 4.10 -4.89
N THR A 132 -11.92 3.59 -5.50
CA THR A 132 -10.57 3.77 -4.95
C THR A 132 -10.22 5.25 -4.81
N TRP A 133 -10.63 6.09 -5.77
CA TRP A 133 -10.40 7.52 -5.70
C TRP A 133 -11.15 8.19 -4.54
N GLU A 134 -12.44 7.94 -4.41
CA GLU A 134 -13.24 8.46 -3.30
C GLU A 134 -12.67 8.02 -1.94
N ALA A 135 -12.21 6.77 -1.86
CA ALA A 135 -11.61 6.24 -0.64
C ALA A 135 -10.31 6.95 -0.27
N THR A 136 -9.56 7.51 -1.23
CA THR A 136 -8.32 8.25 -0.95
C THR A 136 -8.52 9.69 -0.49
N HIS A 137 -9.77 10.15 -0.31
CA HIS A 137 -10.07 11.53 0.05
C HIS A 137 -9.33 11.98 1.33
N PRO A 138 -8.70 13.18 1.36
CA PRO A 138 -7.83 13.60 2.48
C PRO A 138 -8.52 13.58 3.84
N LEU A 139 -9.79 14.00 3.92
CA LEU A 139 -10.57 13.96 5.16
C LEU A 139 -10.78 12.53 5.68
N LYS A 140 -11.01 11.56 4.79
CA LYS A 140 -11.20 10.15 5.20
C LYS A 140 -9.89 9.57 5.72
N ASN A 141 -8.77 9.85 5.02
CA ASN A 141 -7.44 9.46 5.47
C ASN A 141 -7.12 10.06 6.84
N GLN A 142 -7.46 11.33 7.07
CA GLN A 142 -7.28 12.00 8.36
C GLN A 142 -8.08 11.33 9.48
N ILE A 143 -9.38 11.09 9.28
CA ILE A 143 -10.25 10.41 10.26
C ILE A 143 -9.70 9.01 10.59
N THR A 144 -9.28 8.25 9.56
CA THR A 144 -8.72 6.92 9.78
C THR A 144 -7.39 6.97 10.52
N ALA A 145 -6.52 7.94 10.19
CA ALA A 145 -5.26 8.14 10.89
C ALA A 145 -5.46 8.49 12.37
N GLU A 146 -6.44 9.33 12.69
CA GLU A 146 -6.82 9.68 14.06
C GLU A 146 -7.34 8.45 14.81
N ALA A 147 -8.18 7.63 14.17
CA ALA A 147 -8.72 6.42 14.78
C ALA A 147 -7.60 5.40 15.14
N ILE A 148 -6.60 5.21 14.28
CA ILE A 148 -5.47 4.31 14.55
C ILE A 148 -4.40 4.93 15.46
N SER A 149 -4.44 6.25 15.70
CA SER A 149 -3.49 6.96 16.57
C SER A 149 -3.53 6.51 18.04
N GLN A 150 -4.59 5.79 18.43
CA GLN A 150 -4.68 5.13 19.73
C GLN A 150 -3.60 4.06 19.92
N PHE A 151 -3.02 3.53 18.84
CA PHE A 151 -1.94 2.57 18.89
C PHE A 151 -0.58 3.27 18.99
N SER A 152 0.22 2.91 19.98
CA SER A 152 1.58 3.46 20.15
C SER A 152 2.56 2.95 19.09
N ARG A 153 2.42 1.67 18.70
CA ARG A 153 3.26 0.96 17.73
C ARG A 153 2.40 0.01 16.91
N MET A 154 2.46 0.11 15.58
CA MET A 154 1.69 -0.74 14.68
C MET A 154 2.48 -1.26 13.49
N LEU A 155 2.11 -2.46 13.04
CA LEU A 155 2.38 -2.98 11.71
C LEU A 155 1.10 -2.78 10.91
N MET A 156 1.13 -1.82 9.99
CA MET A 156 0.04 -1.61 9.04
C MET A 156 0.27 -2.51 7.81
N ILE A 157 -0.74 -3.27 7.43
CA ILE A 157 -0.72 -4.18 6.27
C ILE A 157 -1.80 -3.75 5.27
N PRO A 158 -1.47 -2.89 4.30
CA PRO A 158 -2.37 -2.55 3.20
C PRO A 158 -2.62 -3.75 2.29
N ILE A 159 -3.89 -4.00 1.94
CA ILE A 159 -4.30 -5.00 0.95
C ILE A 159 -4.16 -4.41 -0.46
N ALA A 160 -3.10 -4.76 -1.17
CA ALA A 160 -2.75 -4.17 -2.46
C ALA A 160 -3.67 -4.66 -3.60
N HIS A 161 -4.01 -3.84 -4.60
CA HIS A 161 -3.37 -2.54 -4.90
C HIS A 161 -4.18 -1.30 -4.51
N GLY A 162 -5.51 -1.36 -4.46
CA GLY A 162 -6.35 -0.16 -4.31
C GLY A 162 -6.01 0.62 -3.05
N SER A 163 -5.73 -0.11 -1.97
CA SER A 163 -5.48 0.49 -0.67
C SER A 163 -4.11 1.16 -0.53
N LEU A 164 -3.15 0.89 -1.41
CA LEU A 164 -1.75 1.34 -1.26
C LEU A 164 -1.64 2.84 -1.04
N ARG A 165 -2.37 3.62 -1.86
CA ARG A 165 -2.31 5.08 -1.82
C ARG A 165 -2.91 5.63 -0.53
N ALA A 166 -4.13 5.20 -0.20
CA ALA A 166 -4.83 5.62 1.01
C ALA A 166 -4.06 5.22 2.26
N ALA A 167 -3.58 3.98 2.33
CA ALA A 167 -2.83 3.46 3.47
C ALA A 167 -1.52 4.22 3.69
N THR A 168 -0.81 4.55 2.62
CA THR A 168 0.43 5.34 2.70
C THR A 168 0.16 6.72 3.30
N ASP A 169 -0.85 7.45 2.80
CA ASP A 169 -1.22 8.76 3.35
C ASP A 169 -1.67 8.67 4.82
N ILE A 170 -2.52 7.68 5.15
CA ILE A 170 -2.97 7.42 6.53
C ILE A 170 -1.78 7.15 7.44
N PHE A 171 -0.85 6.28 7.02
CA PHE A 171 0.33 5.93 7.81
C PHE A 171 1.21 7.14 8.09
N LEU A 172 1.36 8.03 7.10
CA LEU A 172 2.17 9.23 7.25
C LEU A 172 1.52 10.28 8.14
N ARG A 173 0.20 10.48 8.04
CA ARG A 173 -0.57 11.30 9.00
C ARG A 173 -0.46 10.74 10.41
N TYR A 174 -0.54 9.42 10.57
CA TYR A 174 -0.27 8.76 11.84
C TYR A 174 1.15 9.07 12.35
N LYS A 175 2.16 9.00 11.48
CA LYS A 175 3.56 9.30 11.82
C LYS A 175 3.76 10.77 12.21
N ASP A 176 2.99 11.69 11.66
CA ASP A 176 2.96 13.10 12.09
C ASP A 176 2.44 13.23 13.53
N MET A 177 1.36 12.52 13.85
CA MET A 177 0.79 12.48 15.20
C MET A 177 1.65 11.69 16.20
N LYS A 178 2.45 10.73 15.72
CA LYS A 178 3.30 9.82 16.51
C LYS A 178 4.73 9.75 15.93
N PRO A 179 5.51 10.85 16.00
CA PRO A 179 6.83 10.93 15.38
C PRO A 179 7.80 9.89 15.93
N GLU A 180 7.75 9.63 17.24
CA GLU A 180 8.60 8.66 17.94
C GLU A 180 8.16 7.19 17.81
N SER A 181 7.06 6.91 17.09
CA SER A 181 6.60 5.54 16.90
C SER A 181 7.53 4.74 15.98
N ASP A 182 7.87 3.51 16.37
CA ASP A 182 8.60 2.55 15.52
C ASP A 182 7.66 1.74 14.60
N SER A 183 6.46 2.27 14.33
CA SER A 183 5.48 1.66 13.44
C SER A 183 6.04 1.44 12.04
N VAL A 184 5.57 0.39 11.40
CA VAL A 184 5.97 -0.01 10.06
C VAL A 184 4.74 -0.24 9.18
N ILE A 185 4.92 -0.10 7.88
CA ILE A 185 3.91 -0.36 6.87
C ILE A 185 4.50 -1.36 5.87
N TYR A 186 3.76 -2.43 5.57
CA TYR A 186 4.17 -3.41 4.57
C TYR A 186 2.96 -3.88 3.75
N PRO A 187 2.91 -3.57 2.44
CA PRO A 187 1.80 -3.95 1.59
C PRO A 187 1.82 -5.43 1.22
N VAL A 188 0.63 -6.03 1.12
CA VAL A 188 0.47 -7.42 0.71
C VAL A 188 -0.58 -7.52 -0.37
N ARG A 189 -0.28 -8.20 -1.47
CA ARG A 189 -1.27 -8.45 -2.51
C ARG A 189 -2.27 -9.50 -2.04
N PHE A 190 -3.54 -9.08 -2.05
CA PHE A 190 -4.65 -10.00 -2.01
C PHE A 190 -5.89 -9.40 -2.68
N SER A 191 -6.39 -10.01 -3.75
CA SER A 191 -7.67 -9.61 -4.34
C SER A 191 -8.41 -10.80 -4.95
N THR A 192 -9.51 -11.19 -4.33
CA THR A 192 -10.36 -12.30 -4.81
C THR A 192 -11.08 -11.97 -6.10
N ASP A 193 -11.36 -10.69 -6.35
CA ASP A 193 -12.25 -10.28 -7.43
C ASP A 193 -11.46 -9.82 -8.65
N LYS A 194 -10.54 -8.86 -8.47
CA LYS A 194 -9.75 -8.27 -9.57
C LYS A 194 -8.69 -9.25 -10.08
N PHE A 195 -8.10 -10.05 -9.19
CA PHE A 195 -6.96 -10.92 -9.51
C PHE A 195 -7.20 -12.41 -9.22
N LYS A 196 -8.40 -12.76 -8.73
CA LYS A 196 -8.78 -14.16 -8.43
C LYS A 196 -7.81 -14.86 -7.48
N ASP A 197 -7.19 -14.10 -6.59
CA ASP A 197 -6.29 -14.63 -5.59
C ASP A 197 -7.06 -15.54 -4.62
N ARG A 198 -6.54 -16.77 -4.43
CA ARG A 198 -7.11 -17.73 -3.48
C ARG A 198 -6.54 -17.54 -2.08
N THR A 199 -5.32 -17.04 -1.99
CA THR A 199 -4.55 -16.80 -0.77
C THR A 199 -3.81 -15.47 -0.90
N LEU A 200 -3.29 -14.95 0.22
CA LEU A 200 -2.40 -13.80 0.19
C LEU A 200 -1.11 -14.19 -0.53
N ARG A 201 -0.57 -13.26 -1.32
CA ARG A 201 0.63 -13.48 -2.13
C ARG A 201 1.87 -13.07 -1.35
N LEU A 202 2.26 -13.93 -0.42
CA LEU A 202 3.47 -13.81 0.41
C LEU A 202 4.37 -15.01 0.16
N ASN A 203 5.68 -14.77 0.06
CA ASN A 203 6.68 -15.84 0.15
C ASN A 203 7.17 -16.01 1.60
N GLU A 204 7.89 -17.11 1.87
CA GLU A 204 8.40 -17.44 3.21
C GLU A 204 9.21 -16.29 3.85
N ILE A 205 9.99 -15.55 3.05
CA ILE A 205 10.84 -14.47 3.55
C ILE A 205 10.01 -13.26 4.00
N GLU A 206 8.92 -12.96 3.28
CA GLU A 206 7.98 -11.93 3.70
C GLU A 206 7.19 -12.34 4.93
N GLU A 207 6.82 -13.63 5.05
CA GLU A 207 6.19 -14.17 6.25
C GLU A 207 7.09 -14.00 7.48
N GLU A 208 8.36 -14.43 7.38
CA GLU A 208 9.36 -14.24 8.44
C GLU A 208 9.55 -12.76 8.83
N TYR A 209 9.57 -11.87 7.83
CA TYR A 209 9.65 -10.43 8.06
C TYR A 209 8.43 -9.92 8.82
N LEU A 210 7.21 -10.29 8.39
CA LEU A 210 5.97 -9.84 9.03
C LEU A 210 5.82 -10.38 10.45
N GLU A 211 6.17 -11.65 10.69
CA GLU A 211 6.21 -12.24 12.03
C GLU A 211 7.15 -11.46 12.95
N LYS A 212 8.36 -11.16 12.48
CA LYS A 212 9.35 -10.36 13.21
C LYS A 212 8.80 -8.98 13.55
N GLU A 213 8.27 -8.27 12.56
CA GLU A 213 7.76 -6.91 12.76
C GLU A 213 6.52 -6.88 13.67
N ALA A 214 5.70 -7.92 13.63
CA ALA A 214 4.50 -8.02 14.45
C ALA A 214 4.80 -8.22 15.94
N LYS A 215 5.96 -8.78 16.34
CA LYS A 215 6.24 -9.19 17.75
C LYS A 215 5.97 -8.11 18.79
N ARG A 216 6.21 -6.83 18.47
CA ARG A 216 6.09 -5.70 19.41
C ARG A 216 5.08 -4.64 18.95
N ARG A 217 4.22 -5.00 18.00
CA ARG A 217 3.35 -4.05 17.30
C ARG A 217 1.91 -4.57 17.25
N ARG A 218 0.96 -3.65 17.32
CA ARG A 218 -0.43 -3.96 16.96
C ARG A 218 -0.52 -4.18 15.46
N VAL A 219 -1.21 -5.22 15.02
CA VAL A 219 -1.36 -5.50 13.57
C VAL A 219 -2.66 -4.88 13.09
N VAL A 220 -2.60 -4.05 12.06
CA VAL A 220 -3.75 -3.40 11.44
C VAL A 220 -3.74 -3.73 9.95
N ILE A 221 -4.73 -4.50 9.49
CA ILE A 221 -4.99 -4.65 8.05
C ILE A 221 -5.78 -3.43 7.58
N PHE A 222 -5.41 -2.90 6.43
CA PHE A 222 -6.11 -1.79 5.81
C PHE A 222 -6.56 -2.13 4.39
N ASP A 223 -7.80 -1.76 4.08
CA ASP A 223 -8.36 -1.78 2.72
C ASP A 223 -9.05 -0.44 2.46
N GLU A 224 -9.13 0.01 1.21
CA GLU A 224 -9.72 1.33 0.92
C GLU A 224 -11.23 1.36 1.23
N ASP A 225 -11.90 0.25 0.96
CA ASP A 225 -13.33 0.08 1.14
C ASP A 225 -13.70 -1.30 1.71
N VAL A 226 -14.93 -1.40 2.21
CA VAL A 226 -15.55 -2.63 2.67
C VAL A 226 -16.93 -2.74 2.04
N ASP A 227 -16.98 -3.43 0.91
CA ASP A 227 -18.23 -3.84 0.28
C ASP A 227 -18.80 -5.10 0.98
N SER A 228 -18.39 -6.29 0.54
CA SER A 228 -18.84 -7.56 1.13
C SER A 228 -18.14 -7.90 2.45
N GLY A 229 -16.90 -7.43 2.62
CA GLY A 229 -16.01 -7.80 3.72
C GLY A 229 -15.39 -9.19 3.60
N GLU A 230 -15.58 -9.90 2.48
CA GLU A 230 -15.04 -11.25 2.28
C GLU A 230 -13.51 -11.27 2.21
N THR A 231 -12.91 -10.39 1.40
CA THR A 231 -11.46 -10.22 1.28
C THR A 231 -10.84 -9.92 2.64
N LEU A 232 -11.35 -8.92 3.36
CA LEU A 232 -10.90 -8.59 4.70
C LEU A 232 -11.05 -9.75 5.69
N THR A 233 -12.15 -10.51 5.64
CA THR A 233 -12.34 -11.67 6.52
C THR A 233 -11.29 -12.75 6.26
N LYS A 234 -10.98 -13.04 4.99
CA LYS A 234 -9.94 -14.00 4.61
C LYS A 234 -8.55 -13.50 5.03
N ALA A 235 -8.25 -12.22 4.80
CA ALA A 235 -6.99 -11.60 5.19
C ALA A 235 -6.77 -11.64 6.71
N VAL A 236 -7.79 -11.29 7.49
CA VAL A 236 -7.72 -11.36 8.96
C VAL A 236 -7.43 -12.78 9.43
N ARG A 237 -8.18 -13.78 8.94
CA ARG A 237 -7.94 -15.17 9.34
C ARG A 237 -6.53 -15.64 9.00
N PHE A 238 -6.03 -15.27 7.82
CA PHE A 238 -4.67 -15.59 7.43
C PHE A 238 -3.64 -14.99 8.38
N PHE A 239 -3.70 -13.68 8.63
CA PHE A 239 -2.72 -13.01 9.50
C PHE A 239 -2.86 -13.36 10.99
N GLU A 240 -4.07 -13.66 11.47
CA GLU A 240 -4.26 -14.16 12.83
C GLU A 240 -3.58 -15.52 13.03
N ASN A 241 -3.66 -16.39 12.03
CA ASN A 241 -3.01 -17.69 12.04
C ASN A 241 -1.50 -17.56 11.90
N LEU A 242 -1.02 -16.79 10.91
CA LEU A 242 0.41 -16.59 10.65
C LEU A 242 1.11 -15.92 11.83
N LEU A 243 0.52 -14.85 12.38
CA LEU A 243 1.18 -14.01 13.39
C LEU A 243 0.82 -14.41 14.84
N GLU A 244 -0.04 -15.42 15.00
CA GLU A 244 -0.59 -15.92 16.27
C GLU A 244 -1.12 -14.80 17.19
N LYS A 245 -1.81 -13.82 16.60
CA LYS A 245 -2.33 -12.66 17.34
C LYS A 245 -3.55 -12.02 16.73
N GLN A 246 -4.24 -11.22 17.54
CA GLN A 246 -5.37 -10.44 17.09
C GLN A 246 -4.95 -9.36 16.09
N VAL A 247 -5.69 -9.31 14.97
CA VAL A 247 -5.53 -8.30 13.91
C VAL A 247 -6.71 -7.32 13.87
N ASP A 248 -6.43 -6.03 13.91
CA ASP A 248 -7.44 -4.98 13.71
C ASP A 248 -7.61 -4.66 12.22
N ILE A 249 -8.70 -3.98 11.90
CA ILE A 249 -9.08 -3.64 10.53
C ILE A 249 -9.39 -2.16 10.48
N ALA A 250 -8.87 -1.48 9.48
CA ALA A 250 -9.21 -0.10 9.16
C ALA A 250 -9.65 0.02 7.69
N ALA A 251 -10.59 0.91 7.41
CA ALA A 251 -10.93 1.29 6.05
C ALA A 251 -11.43 2.73 5.99
N ASN A 252 -11.41 3.31 4.78
CA ASN A 252 -11.93 4.65 4.55
C ASN A 252 -13.40 4.66 4.13
N LEU A 253 -13.87 3.58 3.52
CA LEU A 253 -15.26 3.44 3.08
C LEU A 253 -15.85 2.14 3.61
N TYR A 254 -16.57 2.18 4.73
CA TYR A 254 -17.44 1.06 5.09
C TYR A 254 -18.86 1.55 5.37
N ARG A 255 -19.86 0.73 5.00
CA ARG A 255 -21.27 1.03 5.26
C ARG A 255 -21.81 0.08 6.31
N LYS A 256 -22.51 0.62 7.30
CA LYS A 256 -23.34 -0.19 8.18
C LYS A 256 -24.62 -0.55 7.43
N LYS A 257 -25.10 -1.77 7.66
CA LYS A 257 -26.31 -2.25 7.03
C LYS A 257 -27.51 -1.36 7.37
N GLY A 258 -28.24 -0.93 6.34
CA GLY A 258 -29.43 -0.09 6.48
C GLY A 258 -29.12 1.41 6.65
N GLU A 259 -27.84 1.79 6.57
CA GLU A 259 -27.42 3.19 6.63
C GLU A 259 -26.93 3.65 5.25
N SER A 260 -27.31 4.86 4.87
CA SER A 260 -26.85 5.51 3.63
C SER A 260 -25.44 6.09 3.76
N ASN A 261 -25.00 6.36 4.99
CA ASN A 261 -23.72 7.02 5.26
C ASN A 261 -22.55 6.02 5.23
N SER A 262 -21.44 6.45 4.64
CA SER A 262 -20.15 5.75 4.74
C SER A 262 -19.38 6.25 5.96
N TYR A 263 -18.57 5.36 6.52
CA TYR A 263 -17.72 5.61 7.68
C TYR A 263 -16.26 5.33 7.35
N SER A 264 -15.37 5.99 8.09
CA SER A 264 -13.91 5.83 8.01
C SER A 264 -13.36 5.54 9.41
N GLY A 265 -12.31 4.71 9.51
CA GLY A 265 -11.65 4.38 10.78
C GLY A 265 -11.54 2.88 11.04
N ILE A 266 -11.37 2.52 12.32
CA ILE A 266 -11.28 1.13 12.76
C ILE A 266 -12.65 0.47 12.68
N ILE A 267 -12.70 -0.71 12.06
CA ILE A 267 -13.94 -1.45 11.84
C ILE A 267 -14.16 -2.45 12.98
N PRO A 268 -15.28 -2.36 13.71
CA PRO A 268 -15.65 -3.38 14.67
C PRO A 268 -15.83 -4.75 13.98
N ARG A 269 -15.16 -5.80 14.48
CA ARG A 269 -15.23 -7.17 13.92
C ARG A 269 -16.65 -7.71 13.73
N LYS A 270 -17.60 -7.27 14.56
CA LYS A 270 -19.02 -7.65 14.44
C LYS A 270 -19.64 -7.26 13.11
N ILE A 271 -19.15 -6.19 12.46
CA ILE A 271 -19.66 -5.69 11.18
C ILE A 271 -19.31 -6.64 10.03
N LEU A 272 -18.12 -7.26 10.05
CA LEU A 272 -17.73 -8.24 9.03
C LEU A 272 -18.59 -9.52 9.06
N ARG A 273 -19.03 -9.94 10.26
CA ARG A 273 -19.86 -11.15 10.41
C ARG A 273 -21.28 -10.98 9.88
N THR A 274 -21.81 -9.76 9.91
CA THR A 274 -23.20 -9.47 9.48
C THR A 274 -23.39 -9.43 7.96
N ASN A 275 -22.34 -9.12 7.20
CA ASN A 275 -22.41 -9.08 5.74
C ASN A 275 -22.26 -10.48 5.11
N PHE A 276 -21.57 -11.41 5.80
CA PHE A 276 -21.27 -12.74 5.29
C PHE A 276 -22.43 -13.75 5.39
N ARG A 277 -23.33 -13.61 6.37
CA ARG A 277 -24.39 -14.62 6.67
C ARG A 277 -25.60 -14.64 5.72
N ARG A 278 -25.60 -13.92 4.60
CA ARG A 278 -26.77 -13.84 3.70
C ARG A 278 -26.48 -14.14 2.23
N LYS A 279 -25.26 -14.54 1.88
CA LYS A 279 -24.91 -15.04 0.53
C LYS A 279 -24.71 -16.57 0.47
N LEU A 280 -24.99 -17.27 1.57
CA LEU A 280 -25.16 -18.72 1.66
C LEU A 280 -26.63 -19.01 1.96
#